data_AF-A0A1Z3HV60-F1
#
_entry.id   AF-A0A1Z3HV60-F1
#
_cell.length_a   1.000
_cell.length_b   1.000
_cell.length_c   1.000
_cell.angle_alpha   90.00
_cell.angle_beta   90.00
_cell.angle_gamma   90.00
#
_symmetry.space_group_name_H-M   'P 1'
#
loop_
_entity.id
_entity.type
_entity.pdbx_description
1 polymer ?
#
loop_
_entity_poly.entity_id
_entity_poly.type
_entity_poly.pdbx_seq_one_letter_code
_entity_poly.pdbx_strand_id
1 'polypeptide(L)'
;MTQQPNIVHLNILDTDFAKMTAGEAIPVDRKRRLAPEHYDFDRLGKQIARYRYGQLDQQGQDDILCSIATTVGLFTLADMEDINDRLRSTGRFYLTCGERQQVINWLEDELDISLPLPTDH
;
A
#
# COMPACT_ATOMS: atom_id res chain seq x y z
N MET A 1 39.93 15.64 27.20
CA MET A 1 39.04 16.05 26.10
C MET A 1 37.87 15.08 26.07
N THR A 2 36.70 15.49 26.56
CA THR A 2 35.48 14.68 26.58
C THR A 2 34.64 15.06 25.37
N GLN A 3 34.68 14.29 24.29
CA GLN A 3 33.66 14.38 23.25
C GLN A 3 32.35 13.84 23.82
N GLN A 4 31.40 14.74 24.09
CA GLN A 4 30.01 14.33 24.30
C GLN A 4 29.48 13.73 22.98
N PRO A 5 28.84 12.56 23.01
CA PRO A 5 28.17 12.03 21.83
C PRO A 5 27.03 12.96 21.43
N ASN A 6 27.00 13.34 20.16
CA ASN A 6 25.91 14.10 19.56
C ASN A 6 24.70 13.16 19.40
N ILE A 7 23.80 13.17 20.39
CA ILE A 7 22.55 12.41 20.32
C ILE A 7 21.59 13.21 19.44
N VAL A 8 21.54 12.87 18.15
CA VAL A 8 20.55 13.40 17.22
C VAL A 8 19.23 12.69 17.50
N HIS A 9 18.30 13.38 18.16
CA HIS A 9 16.90 12.96 18.20
C HIS A 9 16.27 13.21 16.83
N LEU A 10 16.36 12.23 15.92
CA LEU A 10 15.51 12.21 14.73
C LEU A 10 14.08 11.93 15.19
N ASN A 11 13.17 12.87 14.92
CA ASN A 11 11.73 12.64 15.00
C ASN A 11 11.40 11.50 14.03
N ILE A 12 11.12 10.32 14.58
CA ILE A 12 10.71 9.13 13.81
C ILE A 12 9.44 9.44 12.99
N LEU A 13 8.59 10.35 13.48
CA LEU A 13 7.41 10.87 12.77
C LEU A 13 7.77 11.63 11.48
N ASP A 14 8.86 12.40 11.47
CA ASP A 14 9.26 13.18 10.28
C ASP A 14 9.84 12.26 9.19
N THR A 15 10.50 11.17 9.59
CA THR A 15 11.11 10.22 8.67
C THR A 15 10.06 9.37 7.95
N ASP A 16 9.07 8.87 8.67
CA ASP A 16 8.01 8.06 8.06
C ASP A 16 7.03 8.92 7.26
N PHE A 17 6.75 10.15 7.70
CA PHE A 17 6.01 11.12 6.88
C PHE A 17 6.76 11.50 5.59
N ALA A 18 8.08 11.69 5.66
CA ALA A 18 8.91 11.93 4.47
C ALA A 18 8.86 10.74 3.51
N LYS A 19 8.96 9.49 4.01
CA LYS A 19 8.82 8.28 3.17
C LYS A 19 7.44 8.18 2.52
N MET A 20 6.37 8.47 3.26
CA MET A 20 5.00 8.49 2.70
C MET A 20 4.81 9.56 1.62
N THR A 21 5.43 10.73 1.80
CA THR A 21 5.36 11.84 0.85
C THR A 21 6.17 11.55 -0.41
N ALA A 22 7.36 10.96 -0.25
CA ALA A 22 8.22 10.53 -1.34
C ALA A 22 7.60 9.39 -2.15
N GLY A 23 6.86 8.49 -1.49
CA GLY A 23 6.33 7.29 -2.11
C GLY A 23 7.37 6.18 -2.22
N GLU A 24 6.89 4.96 -2.48
CA GLU A 24 7.74 3.81 -2.73
C GLU A 24 8.37 3.91 -4.13
N ALA A 25 9.67 3.65 -4.23
CA ALA A 25 10.36 3.61 -5.50
C ALA A 25 9.97 2.35 -6.28
N ILE A 26 9.26 2.54 -7.40
CA ILE A 26 8.94 1.46 -8.33
C ILE A 26 10.07 1.34 -9.38
N PRO A 27 10.66 0.15 -9.58
CA PRO A 27 11.74 -0.03 -10.55
C PRO A 27 11.37 0.40 -11.97
N VAL A 28 12.25 1.12 -12.65
CA VAL A 28 11.99 1.70 -13.99
C VAL A 28 11.66 0.61 -15.02
N ASP A 29 12.32 -0.54 -14.96
CA ASP A 29 12.07 -1.64 -15.89
C ASP A 29 10.67 -2.24 -15.72
N ARG A 30 10.14 -2.27 -14.49
CA ARG A 30 8.77 -2.68 -14.18
C ARG A 30 7.75 -1.65 -14.67
N LYS A 31 8.02 -0.34 -14.46
CA LYS A 31 7.18 0.74 -14.99
C LYS A 31 7.01 0.65 -16.51
N ARG A 32 8.09 0.37 -17.24
CA ARG A 32 8.08 0.21 -18.71
C ARG A 32 7.23 -0.98 -19.15
N ARG A 33 7.32 -2.11 -18.44
CA ARG A 33 6.55 -3.32 -18.75
C ARG A 33 5.04 -3.09 -18.59
N LEU A 34 4.65 -2.34 -17.56
CA LEU A 34 3.26 -2.05 -17.24
C LEU A 34 2.64 -0.92 -18.07
N ALA A 35 3.30 -0.46 -19.15
CA ALA A 35 2.80 0.60 -20.03
C ALA A 35 2.48 1.90 -19.24
N PRO A 36 3.47 2.78 -19.03
CA PRO A 36 3.37 3.92 -18.10
C PRO A 36 2.27 4.94 -18.42
N GLU A 37 1.75 4.95 -19.64
CA GLU A 37 0.57 5.70 -20.04
C GLU A 37 -0.73 5.26 -19.35
N HIS A 38 -0.78 4.05 -18.79
CA HIS A 38 -1.97 3.48 -18.15
C HIS A 38 -2.01 3.63 -16.64
N TYR A 39 -0.89 4.00 -16.00
CA TYR A 39 -0.78 4.05 -14.55
C TYR A 39 -0.16 5.35 -14.04
N ASP A 40 -0.80 5.93 -13.03
CA ASP A 40 -0.17 6.96 -12.20
C ASP A 40 0.75 6.27 -11.17
N PHE A 41 1.99 6.00 -11.59
CA PHE A 41 3.00 5.35 -10.74
C PHE A 41 3.39 6.19 -9.52
N ASP A 42 3.22 7.51 -9.56
CA ASP A 42 3.51 8.37 -8.42
C ASP A 42 2.43 8.22 -7.35
N ARG A 43 1.17 8.13 -7.76
CA ARG A 43 0.06 7.79 -6.87
C ARG A 43 0.21 6.38 -6.31
N LEU A 44 0.57 5.40 -7.15
CA LEU A 44 0.78 4.02 -6.73
C LEU A 44 1.92 3.91 -5.70
N GLY A 45 3.05 4.57 -5.95
CA GLY A 45 4.16 4.64 -4.99
C GLY A 45 3.73 5.25 -3.65
N LYS A 46 2.93 6.32 -3.65
CA LYS A 46 2.40 6.93 -2.42
C LYS A 46 1.45 6.01 -1.66
N GLN A 47 0.59 5.26 -2.36
CA GLN A 47 -0.30 4.28 -1.74
C GLN A 47 0.51 3.16 -1.06
N ILE A 48 1.51 2.62 -1.75
CA ILE A 48 2.41 1.58 -1.22
C ILE A 48 3.18 2.09 0.01
N ALA A 49 3.72 3.31 -0.05
CA ALA A 49 4.43 3.89 1.09
C ALA A 49 3.50 4.13 2.30
N ARG A 50 2.26 4.58 2.06
CA ARG A 50 1.26 4.72 3.13
C ARG A 50 0.92 3.38 3.77
N TYR A 51 0.82 2.31 2.99
CA TYR A 51 0.62 0.96 3.54
C TYR A 51 1.78 0.56 4.47
N ARG A 52 3.04 0.79 4.05
CA ARG A 52 4.22 0.41 4.84
C ARG A 52 4.41 1.26 6.10
N TYR A 53 4.24 2.58 6.01
CA TYR A 53 4.70 3.52 7.03
C TYR A 53 3.58 4.29 7.72
N GLY A 54 2.33 4.13 7.28
CA GLY A 54 1.19 4.91 7.74
C GLY A 54 0.62 4.52 9.10
N GLN A 55 1.13 3.45 9.74
CA GLN A 55 0.63 2.95 11.03
C GLN A 55 -0.90 2.76 11.04
N LEU A 56 -1.40 2.17 9.95
CA LEU A 56 -2.83 2.00 9.73
C LEU A 56 -3.37 0.80 10.50
N ASP A 57 -4.60 0.92 10.95
CA ASP A 57 -5.38 -0.23 11.39
C ASP A 57 -5.73 -1.13 10.19
N GLN A 58 -6.33 -2.29 10.47
CA GLN A 58 -6.67 -3.27 9.45
C GLN A 58 -7.55 -2.69 8.35
N GLN A 59 -8.53 -1.87 8.72
CA GLN A 59 -9.44 -1.25 7.78
C GLN A 59 -8.71 -0.27 6.86
N GLY A 60 -7.80 0.57 7.41
CA GLY A 60 -6.97 1.47 6.60
C GLY A 60 -6.00 0.73 5.68
N GLN A 61 -5.47 -0.42 6.10
CA GLN A 61 -4.67 -1.29 5.23
C GLN A 61 -5.50 -1.85 4.07
N ASP A 62 -6.70 -2.34 4.38
CA ASP A 62 -7.65 -2.86 3.38
C ASP A 62 -8.09 -1.77 2.39
N ASP A 63 -8.33 -0.55 2.86
CA ASP A 63 -8.70 0.59 2.02
C ASP A 63 -7.60 0.90 1.00
N ILE A 64 -6.34 0.86 1.42
CA ILE A 64 -5.20 1.08 0.52
C ILE A 64 -5.08 -0.06 -0.48
N LEU A 65 -5.14 -1.32 -0.04
CA LEU A 65 -5.04 -2.47 -0.94
C LEU A 65 -6.17 -2.46 -1.97
N CYS A 66 -7.40 -2.12 -1.57
CA CYS A 66 -8.52 -1.98 -2.49
C CYS A 66 -8.29 -0.85 -3.48
N SER A 67 -7.76 0.29 -3.03
CA SER A 67 -7.44 1.43 -3.92
C SER A 67 -6.36 1.08 -4.94
N ILE A 68 -5.33 0.32 -4.53
CA ILE A 68 -4.32 -0.23 -5.42
C ILE A 68 -4.98 -1.16 -6.43
N ALA A 69 -5.75 -2.15 -5.97
CA ALA A 69 -6.41 -3.15 -6.81
C ALA A 69 -7.29 -2.52 -7.89
N THR A 70 -8.07 -1.48 -7.54
CA THR A 70 -8.88 -0.73 -8.51
C THR A 70 -8.02 0.06 -9.48
N THR A 71 -6.93 0.68 -9.01
CA THR A 71 -6.00 1.45 -9.86
C THR A 71 -5.34 0.55 -10.91
N VAL A 72 -5.02 -0.70 -10.53
CA VAL A 72 -4.32 -1.64 -11.42
C VAL A 72 -5.27 -2.57 -12.18
N GLY A 73 -6.58 -2.44 -11.96
CA GLY A 73 -7.61 -3.24 -12.63
C GLY A 73 -7.69 -4.71 -12.15
N LEU A 74 -7.20 -5.01 -10.94
CA LEU A 74 -7.27 -6.35 -10.36
C LEU A 74 -8.69 -6.72 -9.90
N PHE A 75 -9.45 -5.74 -9.42
CA PHE A 75 -10.85 -5.94 -9.04
C PHE A 75 -11.77 -5.53 -10.18
N THR A 76 -12.62 -6.47 -10.56
CA THR A 76 -13.71 -6.26 -11.51
C THR A 76 -14.86 -5.51 -10.84
N LEU A 77 -15.85 -5.09 -11.63
CA LEU A 77 -17.06 -4.49 -11.09
C LEU A 77 -17.80 -5.45 -10.15
N ALA A 78 -17.81 -6.75 -10.46
CA ALA A 78 -18.46 -7.76 -9.63
C ALA A 78 -17.76 -7.90 -8.26
N ASP A 79 -16.43 -7.88 -8.23
CA ASP A 79 -15.67 -7.92 -6.98
C ASP A 79 -15.98 -6.68 -6.11
N MET A 80 -16.09 -5.50 -6.74
CA MET A 80 -16.47 -4.27 -6.04
C MET A 80 -17.91 -4.29 -5.53
N GLU A 81 -18.83 -4.93 -6.26
CA GLU A 81 -20.21 -5.13 -5.80
C GLU A 81 -20.26 -6.06 -4.58
N ASP A 82 -19.51 -7.16 -4.59
CA ASP A 82 -19.41 -8.10 -3.47
C ASP A 82 -18.78 -7.43 -2.22
N ILE A 83 -17.70 -6.66 -2.38
CA ILE A 83 -17.13 -5.84 -1.30
C ILE A 83 -18.16 -4.85 -0.74
N ASN A 84 -18.91 -4.16 -1.59
CA ASN A 84 -19.93 -3.21 -1.16
C ASN A 84 -21.11 -3.89 -0.45
N ASP A 85 -21.52 -5.08 -0.90
CA ASP A 85 -22.58 -5.85 -0.25
C ASP A 85 -22.15 -6.36 1.13
N ARG A 86 -20.88 -6.77 1.30
CA ARG A 86 -20.29 -7.04 2.63
C ARG A 86 -20.29 -5.80 3.51
N LEU A 87 -19.92 -4.63 2.98
CA LEU A 87 -19.96 -3.37 3.72
C LEU A 87 -21.38 -3.03 4.18
N ARG A 88 -22.38 -3.16 3.29
CA ARG A 88 -23.79 -2.89 3.61
C ARG A 88 -24.35 -3.84 4.66
N SER A 89 -23.98 -5.12 4.61
CA SER A 89 -24.49 -6.15 5.51
C SER A 89 -23.81 -6.15 6.88
N THR A 90 -22.50 -5.87 6.93
CA THR A 90 -21.72 -5.92 8.19
C THR A 90 -21.49 -4.54 8.82
N GLY A 91 -21.69 -3.46 8.06
CA GLY A 91 -21.39 -2.09 8.46
C GLY A 91 -19.89 -1.76 8.52
N ARG A 92 -19.01 -2.66 8.04
CA ARG A 92 -17.56 -2.48 8.06
C ARG A 92 -16.94 -2.80 6.72
N PHE A 93 -15.98 -1.98 6.31
CA PHE A 93 -15.17 -2.25 5.13
C PHE A 93 -14.03 -3.19 5.51
N TYR A 94 -13.84 -4.24 4.70
CA TYR A 94 -12.68 -5.11 4.80
C TYR A 94 -12.48 -5.87 3.49
N LEU A 95 -11.24 -6.26 3.24
CA LEU A 95 -10.90 -7.25 2.23
C LEU A 95 -10.79 -8.62 2.91
N THR A 96 -11.19 -9.67 2.22
CA THR A 96 -10.93 -11.04 2.64
C THR A 96 -9.44 -11.37 2.52
N CYS A 97 -8.97 -12.40 3.22
CA CYS A 97 -7.57 -12.83 3.13
C CYS A 97 -7.14 -13.13 1.69
N GLY A 98 -8.01 -13.75 0.87
CA GLY A 98 -7.75 -14.02 -0.54
C GLY A 98 -7.58 -12.75 -1.39
N GLU A 99 -8.47 -11.77 -1.20
CA GLU A 99 -8.41 -10.47 -1.90
C GLU A 99 -7.13 -9.70 -1.53
N ARG A 100 -6.74 -9.70 -0.25
CA ARG A 100 -5.49 -9.08 0.21
C ARG A 100 -4.28 -9.75 -0.43
N GLN A 101 -4.24 -11.09 -0.40
CA GLN A 101 -3.14 -11.86 -0.96
C GLN A 101 -3.01 -11.65 -2.48
N GLN A 102 -4.13 -11.53 -3.19
CA GLN A 102 -4.12 -11.25 -4.63
C GLN A 102 -3.40 -9.93 -4.94
N VAL A 103 -3.69 -8.86 -4.19
CA VAL A 103 -3.04 -7.56 -4.38
C VAL A 103 -1.56 -7.62 -4.02
N ILE A 104 -1.22 -8.30 -2.92
CA ILE A 104 0.18 -8.43 -2.46
C ILE A 104 1.01 -9.25 -3.46
N ASN A 105 0.47 -10.36 -3.96
CA ASN A 105 1.15 -11.17 -4.99
C ASN A 105 1.40 -10.35 -6.25
N TRP A 106 0.40 -9.57 -6.69
CA TRP A 106 0.58 -8.71 -7.85
C TRP A 106 1.67 -7.66 -7.64
N LEU A 107 1.74 -7.04 -6.45
CA LEU A 107 2.80 -6.07 -6.14
C LEU A 107 4.20 -6.72 -6.17
N GLU A 108 4.31 -7.96 -5.71
CA GLU A 108 5.56 -8.71 -5.75
C GLU A 108 5.92 -9.12 -7.19
N ASP A 109 5.01 -9.76 -7.92
CA ASP A 109 5.25 -10.28 -9.27
C ASP A 109 5.48 -9.14 -10.29
N GLU A 110 4.67 -8.09 -10.19
CA GLU A 110 4.66 -7.01 -11.17
C GLU A 110 5.60 -5.87 -10.83
N LEU A 111 5.76 -5.53 -9.55
CA LEU A 111 6.56 -4.36 -9.14
C LEU A 111 7.82 -4.73 -8.36
N ASP A 112 8.01 -6.00 -7.97
CA ASP A 112 9.11 -6.43 -7.09
C ASP A 112 9.02 -5.78 -5.70
N ILE A 113 7.79 -5.58 -5.21
CA ILE A 113 7.49 -4.91 -3.95
C ILE A 113 6.82 -5.89 -2.99
N SER A 114 7.59 -6.43 -2.05
CA SER A 114 7.03 -7.29 -0.99
C SER A 114 6.45 -6.43 0.14
N LEU A 115 5.16 -6.64 0.43
CA LEU A 115 4.45 -6.01 1.55
C LEU A 115 4.18 -7.02 2.67
N PRO A 116 4.22 -6.60 3.95
CA PRO A 116 3.79 -7.45 5.04
C PRO A 116 2.29 -7.73 4.91
N LEU A 117 1.88 -8.98 5.12
CA LEU A 117 0.47 -9.32 5.27
C LEU A 117 -0.07 -8.61 6.52
N PRO A 118 -1.31 -8.10 6.46
CA PRO A 118 -1.99 -7.63 7.65
C PRO A 118 -2.05 -8.76 8.68
N THR A 119 -1.70 -8.44 9.92
CA THR A 119 -1.76 -9.40 11.02
C THR A 119 -3.15 -9.31 11.64
N ASP A 120 -3.92 -10.40 11.57
CA ASP A 120 -5.18 -10.51 12.31
C ASP A 120 -4.84 -10.40 13.82
N HIS A 121 -5.29 -9.33 14.48
CA HIS A 121 -5.20 -9.14 15.93
C HIS A 121 -6.53 -9.41 16.60
#